data_AF-A0A822GC43-F1
#
_entry.id   AF-A0A822GC43-F1
#
_cell.length_a   1.000
_cell.length_b   1.000
_cell.length_c   1.000
_cell.angle_alpha   90.00
_cell.angle_beta   90.00
_cell.angle_gamma   90.00
#
_symmetry.space_group_name_H-M   'P 1'
#
loop_
_entity.id
_entity.type
_entity.pdbx_description
1 polymer ?
#
loop_
_entity_poly.entity_id
_entity_poly.type
_entity_poly.pdbx_seq_one_letter_code
_entity_poly.pdbx_strand_id
1 'polypeptide(L)' 'MIRCKIDHLARKVTIDSTAQRTFTKQHWTSLKEKLESWKSNLTIINNNLNALVNARA' A
#
# COMPACT_ATOMS: atom_id res chain seq x y z
N MET A 1 0.24 -2.72 -18.50
CA MET A 1 -0.93 -1.82 -18.40
C MET A 1 -0.66 -0.78 -17.33
N ILE A 2 -0.96 0.50 -17.59
CA ILE A 2 -0.72 1.62 -16.68
C ILE A 2 -2.07 2.28 -16.39
N ARG A 3 -2.31 2.64 -15.13
CA ARG A 3 -3.40 3.54 -14.73
C ARG A 3 -2.80 4.88 -14.36
N CYS A 4 -3.24 5.94 -15.01
CA CYS A 4 -2.75 7.29 -14.78
C CYS A 4 -3.81 8.35 -15.08
N LYS A 5 -3.57 9.57 -14.59
CA LYS A 5 -4.36 10.78 -14.86
C LYS A 5 -3.45 11.82 -15.49
N ILE A 6 -3.95 12.52 -16.51
CA ILE A 6 -3.22 13.56 -17.23
C ILE A 6 -3.76 14.91 -16.80
N ASP A 7 -2.88 15.75 -16.26
CA ASP A 7 -3.13 17.17 -16.05
C ASP A 7 -2.42 17.96 -17.14
N HIS A 8 -3.20 18.45 -18.10
CA HIS A 8 -2.69 19.18 -19.26
C HIS A 8 -2.23 20.60 -18.90
N LEU A 9 -2.90 21.28 -17.97
CA LEU A 9 -2.56 22.64 -17.55
C LEU A 9 -1.22 22.64 -16.82
N ALA A 10 -1.03 21.66 -15.93
CA ALA A 10 0.23 21.46 -15.22
C ALA A 10 1.30 20.74 -16.06
N ARG A 11 0.97 20.28 -17.29
CA ARG A 11 1.82 19.42 -18.13
C ARG A 11 2.41 18.22 -17.37
N LYS A 12 1.59 17.56 -16.56
CA LYS A 12 2.01 16.48 -15.66
C LYS A 12 1.11 15.26 -15.82
N VAL A 13 1.72 14.07 -15.82
CA VAL A 13 1.00 12.79 -15.75
C VAL A 13 1.23 12.17 -14.38
N THR A 14 0.15 11.93 -13.64
CA THR A 14 0.20 11.24 -12.35
C THR A 14 -0.12 9.77 -12.57
N ILE A 15 0.77 8.88 -12.14
CA ILE A 15 0.63 7.44 -12.32
C ILE A 15 0.06 6.83 -11.03
N ASP A 16 -1.11 6.21 -11.12
CA ASP A 16 -1.76 5.54 -9.99
C ASP A 16 -1.21 4.12 -9.79
N SER A 17 -0.98 3.39 -10.89
CA SER A 17 -0.39 2.05 -10.82
C SER A 17 0.19 1.62 -12.16
N THR A 18 1.24 0.81 -12.12
CA THR A 18 1.90 0.27 -13.30
C THR A 18 2.05 -1.24 -13.17
N ALA A 19 1.67 -1.98 -14.21
CA ALA A 19 2.03 -3.39 -14.34
C ALA A 19 3.49 -3.51 -14.78
N GLN A 20 4.30 -4.22 -14.01
CA GLN A 20 5.71 -4.41 -14.31
C GLN A 20 5.89 -5.56 -15.32
N ARG A 21 6.53 -5.28 -16.45
CA ARG A 21 6.68 -6.26 -17.54
C ARG A 21 7.62 -7.42 -17.16
N THR A 22 8.59 -7.16 -16.30
CA THR A 22 9.52 -8.16 -15.77
C THR A 22 9.45 -8.16 -14.24
N PHE A 23 9.23 -9.33 -13.66
CA PHE A 23 9.07 -9.47 -12.20
C PHE A 23 10.14 -10.39 -11.62
N THR A 24 11.24 -9.77 -11.17
CA THR A 24 12.41 -10.45 -10.63
C THR A 24 12.24 -10.84 -9.16
N LYS A 25 13.17 -11.66 -8.64
CA LYS A 25 13.22 -12.04 -7.22
C LYS A 25 13.27 -10.84 -6.27
N GLN A 26 13.96 -9.76 -6.66
CA GLN A 26 14.03 -8.53 -5.86
C GLN A 26 12.64 -7.88 -5.70
N HIS A 27 11.82 -7.91 -6.75
CA HIS A 27 10.45 -7.40 -6.68
C HIS A 27 9.57 -8.25 -5.76
N TRP A 28 9.76 -9.57 -5.72
CA TRP A 28 9.11 -10.45 -4.74
C TRP A 28 9.50 -10.12 -3.30
N THR A 29 10.80 -9.90 -3.04
CA THR A 29 11.27 -9.52 -1.70
C THR A 29 10.64 -8.20 -1.26
N SER A 30 10.68 -7.17 -2.11
CA SER A 30 10.08 -5.86 -1.77
C SER A 30 8.56 -5.95 -1.58
N LEU A 31 7.87 -6.77 -2.37
CA LEU A 31 6.44 -7.00 -2.19
C LEU A 31 6.16 -7.69 -0.85
N LYS A 32 6.92 -8.73 -0.51
CA LYS A 32 6.78 -9.44 0.77
C LYS A 32 6.98 -8.49 1.96
N GLU A 33 8.02 -7.68 1.93
CA GLU A 33 8.30 -6.69 2.98
C GLU A 33 7.15 -5.71 3.17
N LYS A 34 6.60 -5.18 2.06
CA LYS A 34 5.43 -4.28 2.10
C LYS A 34 4.20 -4.96 2.69
N LEU A 35 3.93 -6.21 2.30
CA LEU A 35 2.80 -6.97 2.82
C LEU A 35 2.93 -7.27 4.32
N GLU A 36 4.11 -7.66 4.78
CA GLU A 36 4.36 -7.89 6.22
C GLU A 36 4.23 -6.59 7.02
N SER A 37 4.73 -5.46 6.49
CA SER A 37 4.55 -4.15 7.12
C SER A 37 3.07 -3.79 7.24
N TRP A 38 2.27 -3.95 6.17
CA TRP A 38 0.84 -3.68 6.21
C TRP A 38 0.10 -4.60 7.20
N LYS A 39 0.44 -5.89 7.22
CA LYS A 39 -0.12 -6.85 8.18
C LYS A 39 0.18 -6.42 9.62
N SER A 40 1.42 -6.05 9.91
CA SER A 40 1.83 -5.58 11.23
C SER A 40 1.05 -4.33 11.63
N ASN A 41 0.99 -3.33 10.75
CA ASN A 41 0.27 -2.07 11.01
C ASN A 41 -1.23 -2.31 11.26
N LEU A 42 -1.88 -3.14 10.45
CA LEU A 42 -3.29 -3.48 10.64
C LEU A 42 -3.52 -4.24 11.94
N THR A 43 -2.63 -5.15 12.31
CA THR A 43 -2.70 -5.88 13.59
C THR A 43 -2.60 -4.93 14.77
N ILE A 44 -1.65 -3.99 14.72
CA ILE A 44 -1.48 -2.96 15.76
C ILE A 44 -2.74 -2.10 15.89
N ILE A 45 -3.28 -1.60 14.77
CA ILE A 45 -4.50 -0.78 14.77
C ILE A 45 -5.67 -1.57 15.35
N ASN A 46 -5.86 -2.82 14.93
CA ASN A 46 -6.93 -3.69 15.43
C ASN A 46 -6.82 -3.93 16.94
N ASN A 47 -5.61 -4.22 17.44
CA ASN A 47 -5.39 -4.42 18.87
C ASN A 47 -5.66 -3.16 19.68
N ASN A 48 -5.22 -2.00 19.18
CA ASN A 48 -5.47 -0.71 19.83
C ASN A 48 -6.97 -0.39 19.87
N LEU A 49 -7.70 -0.65 18.77
CA LEU A 49 -9.16 -0.47 18.74
C LEU A 49 -9.86 -1.40 19.72
N ASN A 50 -9.48 -2.67 19.78
CA ASN A 50 -10.05 -3.61 20.76
C ASN A 50 -9.75 -3.20 22.20
N ALA A 51 -8.54 -2.72 22.48
CA ALA A 51 -8.19 -2.21 23.80
C ALA A 51 -9.04 -0.99 24.18
N LEU A 52 -9.29 -0.07 23.25
CA LEU A 52 -10.15 1.10 23.47
C LEU A 52 -11.61 0.72 23.70
N VAL A 53 -12.13 -0.26 22.95
CA VAL A 53 -13.50 -0.77 23.14
C VAL A 53 -13.64 -1.42 24.51
N ASN A 54 -12.69 -2.27 24.88
CA ASN A 54 -12.71 -2.97 26.17
C ASN A 54 -12.48 -2.02 27.36
N ALA A 55 -11.71 -0.94 27.19
CA ALA A 55 -11.49 0.06 28.25
C ALA A 55 -12.70 0.98 28.48
N ARG A 56 -13.65 1.02 27.54
CA ARG A 56 -14.86 1.85 27.62
C ARG A 56 -16.11 1.08 28.06
N ALA A 57 -16.06 -0.25 28.05
CA ALA A 57 -17.08 -1.15 28.59
C ALA A 57 -16.89 -1.34 30.11
#